data_AF-A0A964TAF3-F1
#
_entry.id   AF-A0A964TAF3-F1
#
_cell.length_a   1.000
_cell.length_b   1.000
_cell.length_c   1.000
_cell.angle_alpha   90.00
_cell.angle_beta   90.00
_cell.angle_gamma   90.00
#
_symmetry.space_group_name_H-M   'P 1'
#
loop_
_entity.id
_entity.type
_entity.pdbx_description
1 polymer ?
#
loop_
_entity_poly.entity_id
_entity_poly.type
_entity_poly.pdbx_seq_one_letter_code
_entity_poly.pdbx_strand_id
1 'polypeptide(L)'
;MIREINKFIVRTPLHKTAIELKAKKIWKGFSKENSKILDNRTIYSISPYKTGTTFLAGCFDYSISKHEPIHYASVKKMEEDFDGFFIRRLNSLNLKLESSGFWSAYVDQLANHHIGKDLTYICILRKPSSWVTSVVNHWYQIKRYRQNYFWTNELFWKKIVGVDLSNFYEYSEEQQNDIISKMLDFYMSFTKKTGNLKHVHYVWIHDMTNFLPTLEQLMDEKSKPESSKQNKGLVKHFVYENKEIDNEYASLVESLSNK
;
A
#
# COMPACT_ATOMS: atom_id res chain seq x y z
N MET A 1 31.34 1.70 2.71
CA MET A 1 31.40 0.53 3.63
C MET A 1 30.00 0.09 4.10
N ILE A 2 29.26 0.89 4.87
CA ILE A 2 27.91 0.54 5.37
C ILE A 2 26.91 0.15 4.26
N ARG A 3 26.94 0.86 3.12
CA ARG A 3 26.06 0.58 1.97
C ARG A 3 26.34 -0.79 1.32
N GLU A 4 27.60 -1.22 1.29
CA GLU A 4 27.99 -2.52 0.72
C GLU A 4 27.67 -3.68 1.68
N ILE A 5 27.86 -3.47 2.99
CA ILE A 5 27.44 -4.42 4.03
C ILE A 5 25.91 -4.61 3.99
N ASN A 6 25.14 -3.53 3.85
CA ASN A 6 23.68 -3.62 3.71
C ASN A 6 23.26 -4.39 2.45
N LYS A 7 23.92 -4.16 1.31
CA LYS A 7 23.66 -4.93 0.08
C LYS A 7 23.98 -6.41 0.25
N PHE A 8 25.05 -6.74 0.98
CA PHE A 8 25.42 -8.12 1.29
C PHE A 8 24.38 -8.80 2.18
N ILE A 9 23.96 -8.15 3.27
CA ILE A 9 22.94 -8.70 4.20
C ILE A 9 21.64 -9.03 3.45
N VAL A 10 21.15 -8.14 2.59
CA VAL A 10 19.91 -8.33 1.80
C VAL A 10 19.95 -9.58 0.90
N ARG A 11 21.14 -10.06 0.54
CA ARG A 11 21.36 -11.25 -0.30
C ARG A 11 21.58 -12.55 0.47
N THR A 12 21.59 -12.49 1.80
CA THR A 12 21.81 -13.66 2.66
C THR A 12 20.57 -13.96 3.52
N PRO A 13 20.46 -15.17 4.10
CA PRO A 13 19.40 -15.50 5.05
C PRO A 13 19.32 -14.56 6.26
N LEU A 14 20.41 -13.85 6.57
CA LEU A 14 20.46 -12.82 7.62
C LEU A 14 19.51 -11.66 7.35
N HIS A 15 19.08 -11.44 6.11
CA HIS A 15 18.11 -10.39 5.77
C HIS A 15 16.82 -10.52 6.58
N LYS A 16 16.27 -11.73 6.68
CA LYS A 16 15.04 -12.00 7.42
C LYS A 16 15.20 -11.68 8.89
N THR A 17 16.27 -12.20 9.51
CA THR A 17 16.59 -11.95 10.92
C THR A 17 16.78 -10.46 11.19
N ALA A 18 17.49 -9.73 10.31
CA ALA A 18 17.71 -8.30 10.45
C ALA A 18 16.39 -7.50 10.40
N ILE A 19 15.48 -7.84 9.49
CA ILE A 19 14.16 -7.21 9.39
C ILE A 19 13.33 -7.51 10.66
N GLU A 20 13.32 -8.75 11.12
CA GLU A 20 12.58 -9.17 12.32
C GLU A 20 13.09 -8.47 13.59
N LEU A 21 14.41 -8.35 13.75
CA LEU A 21 15.01 -7.62 14.86
C LEU A 21 14.67 -6.12 14.81
N LYS A 22 14.73 -5.51 13.62
CA LYS A 22 14.34 -4.10 13.43
C LYS A 22 12.87 -3.88 13.79
N ALA A 23 11.98 -4.78 13.35
CA ALA A 23 10.56 -4.74 13.66
C ALA A 23 10.28 -4.89 15.16
N LYS A 24 10.95 -5.84 15.82
CA LYS A 24 10.88 -6.02 17.28
C LYS A 24 11.36 -4.76 18.03
N LYS A 25 12.43 -4.12 17.58
CA LYS A 25 12.94 -2.88 18.18
C LYS A 25 11.94 -1.72 18.04
N ILE A 26 11.39 -1.53 16.83
CA ILE A 26 10.34 -0.52 16.59
C ILE A 26 9.15 -0.77 17.52
N TRP A 27 8.70 -2.02 17.59
CA TRP A 27 7.57 -2.40 18.44
C TRP A 27 7.80 -2.13 19.93
N LYS A 28 8.97 -2.50 20.46
CA LYS A 28 9.33 -2.20 21.86
C LYS A 28 9.36 -0.70 22.17
N GLY A 29 9.58 0.14 21.15
CA GLY A 29 9.55 1.60 21.28
C GLY A 29 8.15 2.20 21.34
N PHE A 30 7.08 1.45 21.03
CA PHE A 30 5.71 1.94 21.17
C PHE A 30 5.28 1.78 22.62
N SER A 31 5.01 2.90 23.31
CA SER A 31 4.56 2.89 24.70
C SER A 31 3.23 2.13 24.82
N LYS A 32 3.07 1.32 25.88
CA LYS A 32 1.80 0.65 26.19
C LYS A 32 0.69 1.64 26.58
N GLU A 33 1.06 2.84 27.00
CA GLU A 33 0.16 3.90 27.46
C GLU A 33 -0.53 4.67 26.31
N ASN A 34 -0.08 4.49 25.06
CA ASN A 34 -0.68 5.09 23.86
C ASN A 34 -1.96 4.39 23.39
N SER A 35 -2.80 3.90 24.32
CA SER A 35 -4.16 3.41 24.00
C SER A 35 -5.20 4.53 23.98
N LYS A 36 -4.86 5.72 24.50
CA LYS A 36 -5.68 6.93 24.35
C LYS A 36 -5.33 7.61 23.03
N ILE A 37 -6.37 8.05 22.31
CA ILE A 37 -6.25 8.74 21.03
C ILE A 37 -5.66 10.13 21.27
N LEU A 38 -4.53 10.45 20.65
CA LEU A 38 -4.10 11.84 20.48
C LEU A 38 -4.97 12.44 19.36
N ASP A 39 -5.31 13.73 19.41
CA ASP A 39 -6.20 14.45 18.44
C ASP A 39 -5.61 14.52 17.01
N ASN A 40 -5.34 13.34 16.46
CA ASN A 40 -4.61 13.08 15.24
C ASN A 40 -5.61 12.71 14.16
N ARG A 41 -5.78 13.59 13.18
CA ARG A 41 -6.58 13.35 11.99
C ARG A 41 -5.68 12.91 10.83
N THR A 42 -5.05 11.75 10.98
CA THR A 42 -4.24 11.19 9.90
C THR A 42 -5.15 10.83 8.72
N ILE A 43 -4.82 11.35 7.55
CA ILE A 43 -5.43 10.93 6.28
C ILE A 43 -4.72 9.69 5.78
N TYR A 44 -5.48 8.67 5.38
CA TYR A 44 -4.94 7.39 4.92
C TYR A 44 -5.15 7.19 3.42
N SER A 45 -4.06 7.17 2.65
CA SER A 45 -4.08 6.59 1.30
C SER A 45 -3.92 5.06 1.41
N ILE A 46 -5.04 4.36 1.20
CA ILE A 46 -5.19 2.91 1.44
C ILE A 46 -5.13 2.07 0.16
N SER A 47 -4.71 2.69 -0.93
CA SER A 47 -4.82 2.15 -2.28
C SER A 47 -3.81 1.02 -2.51
N PRO A 48 -4.19 -0.12 -3.12
CA PRO A 48 -3.32 -1.27 -3.32
C PRO A 48 -1.94 -0.92 -3.88
N TYR A 49 -0.95 -1.73 -3.56
CA TYR A 49 0.43 -1.55 -4.02
C TYR A 49 0.50 -1.29 -5.55
N LYS A 50 1.34 -0.36 -6.02
CA LYS A 50 1.43 0.10 -7.43
C LYS A 50 0.28 0.95 -7.97
N THR A 51 -0.54 1.55 -7.13
CA THR A 51 -1.55 2.55 -7.56
C THR A 51 -1.04 3.99 -7.61
N GLY A 52 0.12 4.30 -7.03
CA GLY A 52 0.67 5.67 -6.99
C GLY A 52 0.89 6.23 -5.59
N THR A 53 0.69 5.44 -4.54
CA THR A 53 0.90 5.81 -3.12
C THR A 53 2.29 6.42 -2.85
N THR A 54 3.34 5.95 -3.52
CA THR A 54 4.69 6.50 -3.37
C THR A 54 4.79 7.93 -3.89
N PHE A 55 4.09 8.25 -4.98
CA PHE A 55 4.08 9.60 -5.54
C PHE A 55 3.44 10.57 -4.54
N LEU A 56 2.25 10.21 -4.05
CA LEU A 56 1.48 11.04 -3.12
C LEU A 56 2.24 11.33 -1.82
N ALA A 57 2.83 10.30 -1.20
CA ALA A 57 3.63 10.51 0.00
C ALA A 57 4.90 11.34 -0.26
N GLY A 58 5.48 11.20 -1.45
CA GLY A 58 6.65 11.96 -1.87
C GLY A 58 6.37 13.43 -2.18
N CYS A 59 5.12 13.88 -2.19
CA CYS A 59 4.77 15.28 -2.38
C CYS A 59 4.84 16.11 -1.09
N PHE A 60 5.16 15.52 0.06
CA PHE A 60 5.22 16.23 1.34
C PHE A 60 6.49 15.87 2.11
N ASP A 61 6.86 16.70 3.09
CA ASP A 61 8.03 16.43 3.93
C ASP A 61 7.84 15.13 4.74
N TYR A 62 8.94 14.42 5.00
CA TYR A 62 8.91 13.10 5.63
C TYR A 62 8.34 13.10 7.06
N SER A 63 8.35 14.24 7.75
CA SER A 63 7.71 14.43 9.06
C SER A 63 6.19 14.51 8.95
N ILE A 64 5.67 14.95 7.82
CA ILE A 64 4.24 15.14 7.53
C ILE A 64 3.64 13.86 6.94
N SER A 65 4.35 13.28 5.96
CA SER A 65 3.88 12.16 5.16
C SER A 65 4.90 11.04 5.03
N LYS A 66 4.44 9.79 5.08
CA LYS A 66 5.29 8.62 4.85
C LYS A 66 4.62 7.60 3.96
N HIS A 67 5.41 7.04 3.05
CA HIS A 67 5.07 5.84 2.30
C HIS A 67 5.43 4.59 3.11
N GLU A 68 4.44 3.74 3.36
CA GLU A 68 4.61 2.44 4.04
C GLU A 68 5.46 2.50 5.32
N PRO A 69 5.15 3.40 6.29
CA PRO A 69 5.91 3.47 7.52
C PRO A 69 5.74 2.16 8.32
N ILE A 70 6.86 1.69 8.89
CA ILE A 70 6.96 0.48 9.75
C ILE A 70 6.26 -0.76 9.16
N HIS A 71 6.28 -0.87 7.83
CA HIS A 71 5.37 -1.72 7.08
C HIS A 71 5.54 -3.23 7.36
N TYR A 72 6.76 -3.77 7.51
CA TYR A 72 6.93 -5.17 7.92
C TYR A 72 6.25 -5.49 9.25
N ALA A 73 6.40 -4.60 10.25
CA ALA A 73 5.77 -4.78 11.55
C ALA A 73 4.24 -4.65 11.46
N SER A 74 3.76 -3.76 10.58
CA SER A 74 2.34 -3.52 10.33
C SER A 74 1.63 -4.77 9.85
N VAL A 75 2.12 -5.40 8.78
CA VAL A 75 1.49 -6.61 8.22
C VAL A 75 1.48 -7.75 9.24
N LYS A 76 2.57 -7.95 9.98
CA LYS A 76 2.65 -8.98 11.02
C LYS A 76 1.68 -8.79 12.18
N LYS A 77 1.44 -7.55 12.61
CA LYS A 77 0.70 -7.26 13.84
C LYS A 77 -0.78 -6.97 13.64
N MET A 78 -1.17 -6.47 12.47
CA MET A 78 -2.59 -6.26 12.14
C MET A 78 -3.40 -7.56 12.14
N GLU A 79 -2.79 -8.69 11.79
CA GLU A 79 -3.44 -10.00 11.87
C GLU A 79 -3.57 -10.54 13.29
N GLU A 80 -2.74 -10.08 14.24
CA GLU A 80 -2.75 -10.56 15.63
C GLU A 80 -3.74 -9.77 16.50
N ASP A 81 -3.71 -8.44 16.41
CA ASP A 81 -4.53 -7.51 17.20
C ASP A 81 -4.71 -6.21 16.41
N PHE A 82 -5.72 -6.16 15.55
CA PHE A 82 -5.95 -5.00 14.70
C PHE A 82 -6.20 -3.74 15.54
N ASP A 83 -7.16 -3.78 16.47
CA ASP A 83 -7.64 -2.61 17.23
C ASP A 83 -6.51 -2.02 18.09
N GLY A 84 -5.86 -2.85 18.90
CA GLY A 84 -4.80 -2.39 19.79
C GLY A 84 -3.57 -1.92 19.03
N PHE A 85 -3.23 -2.58 17.92
CA PHE A 85 -2.11 -2.18 17.07
C PHE A 85 -2.40 -0.89 16.30
N PHE A 86 -3.60 -0.73 15.75
CA PHE A 86 -4.01 0.42 14.96
C PHE A 86 -3.82 1.73 15.74
N ILE A 87 -4.35 1.78 16.97
CA ILE A 87 -4.28 2.96 17.84
C ILE A 87 -2.83 3.30 18.21
N ARG A 88 -2.06 2.31 18.68
CA ARG A 88 -0.65 2.52 19.07
C ARG A 88 0.17 3.04 17.91
N ARG A 89 -0.09 2.49 16.72
CA ARG A 89 0.60 2.87 15.49
C ARG A 89 0.23 4.29 15.07
N LEU A 90 -1.06 4.64 15.07
CA LEU A 90 -1.55 5.99 14.77
C LEU A 90 -0.83 7.03 15.66
N ASN A 91 -0.83 6.80 16.97
CA ASN A 91 -0.20 7.68 17.95
C ASN A 91 1.33 7.77 17.78
N SER A 92 1.99 6.64 17.51
CA SER A 92 3.45 6.60 17.41
C SER A 92 3.99 7.21 16.12
N LEU A 93 3.23 7.12 15.02
CA LEU A 93 3.63 7.70 13.76
C LEU A 93 3.34 9.20 13.68
N ASN A 94 2.22 9.63 14.27
CA ASN A 94 1.81 11.03 14.34
C ASN A 94 1.94 11.78 13.00
N LEU A 95 1.44 11.16 11.92
CA LEU A 95 1.50 11.70 10.57
C LEU A 95 0.22 12.45 10.23
N LYS A 96 0.32 13.47 9.37
CA LYS A 96 -0.86 14.07 8.73
C LYS A 96 -1.34 13.21 7.55
N LEU A 97 -0.41 12.56 6.84
CA LEU A 97 -0.72 11.66 5.73
C LEU A 97 0.07 10.37 5.83
N GLU A 98 -0.62 9.25 5.65
CA GLU A 98 0.02 7.97 5.46
C GLU A 98 -0.39 7.37 4.13
N SER A 99 0.59 6.96 3.32
CA SER A 99 0.30 6.22 2.09
C SER A 99 0.83 4.80 2.20
N SER A 100 -0.06 3.83 2.40
CA SER A 100 0.32 2.42 2.51
C SER A 100 -0.72 1.54 1.83
N GLY A 101 -0.29 0.82 0.79
CA GLY A 101 -1.18 -0.06 0.07
C GLY A 101 -1.59 -1.33 0.81
N PHE A 102 -1.07 -1.57 2.01
CA PHE A 102 -1.38 -2.75 2.81
C PHE A 102 -2.70 -2.61 3.55
N TRP A 103 -3.13 -1.36 3.79
CA TRP A 103 -4.47 -1.07 4.30
C TRP A 103 -5.58 -1.55 3.37
N SER A 104 -5.28 -1.76 2.08
CA SER A 104 -6.25 -2.34 1.13
C SER A 104 -6.76 -3.73 1.55
N ALA A 105 -6.01 -4.46 2.37
CA ALA A 105 -6.45 -5.74 2.90
C ALA A 105 -7.32 -5.63 4.17
N TYR A 106 -7.42 -4.44 4.76
CA TYR A 106 -8.03 -4.23 6.09
C TYR A 106 -9.20 -3.23 6.07
N VAL A 107 -9.83 -3.04 4.90
CA VAL A 107 -10.90 -2.04 4.74
C VAL A 107 -12.09 -2.31 5.65
N ASP A 108 -12.49 -3.58 5.80
CA ASP A 108 -13.61 -3.94 6.68
C ASP A 108 -13.26 -3.66 8.15
N GLN A 109 -12.04 -3.94 8.57
CA GLN A 109 -11.56 -3.64 9.92
C GLN A 109 -11.53 -2.12 10.15
N LEU A 110 -11.05 -1.34 9.17
CA LEU A 110 -11.07 0.13 9.24
C LEU A 110 -12.50 0.68 9.35
N ALA A 111 -13.43 0.17 8.54
CA ALA A 111 -14.83 0.60 8.53
C ALA A 111 -15.59 0.27 9.83
N ASN A 112 -15.21 -0.81 10.50
CA ASN A 112 -15.83 -1.23 11.76
C ASN A 112 -15.09 -0.72 13.00
N HIS A 113 -13.85 -0.24 12.86
CA HIS A 113 -13.08 0.30 13.97
C HIS A 113 -13.69 1.61 14.48
N HIS A 114 -13.81 1.75 15.81
CA HIS A 114 -14.44 2.91 16.45
C HIS A 114 -13.80 4.27 16.10
N ILE A 115 -12.51 4.29 15.73
CA ILE A 115 -11.83 5.46 15.17
C ILE A 115 -11.80 5.43 13.65
N GLY A 116 -11.49 4.26 13.08
CA GLY A 116 -11.17 4.14 11.66
C GLY A 116 -12.35 4.62 10.80
N LYS A 117 -13.56 4.23 11.19
CA LYS A 117 -14.80 4.60 10.50
C LYS A 117 -15.00 6.10 10.28
N ASP A 118 -14.38 6.96 11.09
CA ASP A 118 -14.52 8.41 11.07
C ASP A 118 -13.28 9.14 10.50
N LEU A 119 -12.25 8.40 10.07
CA LEU A 119 -11.07 8.98 9.41
C LEU A 119 -11.34 9.31 7.94
N THR A 120 -10.47 10.17 7.38
CA THR A 120 -10.45 10.48 5.96
C THR A 120 -9.52 9.54 5.21
N TYR A 121 -10.02 9.03 4.08
CA TYR A 121 -9.34 8.06 3.23
C TYR A 121 -9.15 8.60 1.82
N ILE A 122 -8.06 8.19 1.18
CA ILE A 122 -7.79 8.43 -0.24
C ILE A 122 -7.66 7.08 -0.94
N CYS A 123 -8.49 6.87 -1.96
CA CYS A 123 -8.41 5.75 -2.87
C CYS A 123 -7.93 6.22 -4.24
N ILE A 124 -6.62 6.04 -4.49
CA ILE A 124 -5.98 6.24 -5.77
C ILE A 124 -6.42 5.12 -6.73
N LEU A 125 -7.15 5.51 -7.76
CA LEU A 125 -7.74 4.63 -8.75
C LEU A 125 -6.78 4.37 -9.89
N ARG A 126 -6.74 3.12 -10.33
CA ARG A 126 -5.99 2.70 -11.50
C ARG A 126 -6.76 1.57 -12.18
N LYS A 127 -6.85 1.61 -13.51
CA LYS A 127 -7.49 0.54 -14.28
C LYS A 127 -6.90 -0.84 -13.88
N PRO A 128 -7.74 -1.85 -13.54
CA PRO A 128 -7.27 -3.17 -13.14
C PRO A 128 -6.21 -3.75 -14.07
N SER A 129 -6.41 -3.66 -15.39
CA SER A 129 -5.43 -4.18 -16.36
C SER A 129 -4.07 -3.50 -16.26
N SER A 130 -4.07 -2.17 -16.12
CA SER A 130 -2.87 -1.37 -15.91
C SER A 130 -2.20 -1.65 -14.56
N TRP A 131 -2.99 -1.96 -13.54
CA TRP A 131 -2.49 -2.29 -12.21
C TRP A 131 -1.80 -3.66 -12.20
N VAL A 132 -2.44 -4.72 -12.72
CA VAL A 132 -1.84 -6.07 -12.86
C VAL A 132 -0.52 -5.98 -13.63
N THR A 133 -0.53 -5.31 -14.79
CA THR A 133 0.67 -5.03 -15.59
C THR A 133 1.77 -4.41 -14.73
N SER A 134 1.43 -3.42 -13.91
CA SER A 134 2.41 -2.71 -13.08
C SER A 134 2.97 -3.53 -11.93
N VAL A 135 2.16 -4.41 -11.35
CA VAL A 135 2.55 -5.28 -10.24
C VAL A 135 3.49 -6.36 -10.75
N VAL A 136 3.10 -7.10 -11.79
CA VAL A 136 3.90 -8.20 -12.36
C VAL A 136 5.27 -7.69 -12.85
N ASN A 137 5.31 -6.58 -13.58
CA ASN A 137 6.57 -5.99 -14.03
C ASN A 137 7.46 -5.52 -12.87
N HIS A 138 6.87 -5.04 -11.78
CA HIS A 138 7.64 -4.63 -10.62
C HIS A 138 8.32 -5.84 -9.95
N TRP A 139 7.61 -6.95 -9.81
CA TRP A 139 8.14 -8.18 -9.25
C TRP A 139 9.23 -8.83 -10.11
N TYR A 140 9.11 -8.73 -11.43
CA TYR A 140 10.18 -9.10 -12.36
C TYR A 140 11.50 -8.37 -12.04
N GLN A 141 11.43 -7.04 -11.86
CA GLN A 141 12.63 -6.24 -11.56
C GLN A 141 13.20 -6.58 -10.18
N ILE A 142 12.34 -6.76 -9.18
CA ILE A 142 12.73 -7.15 -7.84
C ILE A 142 13.53 -8.46 -7.83
N LYS A 143 13.06 -9.50 -8.54
CA LYS A 143 13.76 -10.80 -8.65
C LYS A 143 15.17 -10.64 -9.22
N ARG A 144 15.34 -9.77 -10.23
CA ARG A 144 16.66 -9.46 -10.81
C ARG A 144 17.65 -8.88 -9.80
N TYR A 145 17.19 -8.17 -8.76
CA TYR A 145 18.06 -7.62 -7.71
C TYR A 145 18.54 -8.65 -6.67
N ARG A 146 18.13 -9.93 -6.78
CA ARG A 146 18.58 -11.06 -5.96
C ARG A 146 18.45 -10.84 -4.44
N GLN A 147 17.38 -10.21 -3.95
CA GLN A 147 17.16 -10.20 -2.51
C GLN A 147 16.79 -11.61 -2.05
N ASN A 148 17.34 -12.04 -0.92
CA ASN A 148 17.15 -13.40 -0.42
C ASN A 148 15.75 -13.61 0.18
N TYR A 149 15.21 -12.58 0.83
CA TYR A 149 13.91 -12.61 1.47
C TYR A 149 13.05 -11.41 1.05
N PHE A 150 12.04 -11.70 0.23
CA PHE A 150 11.04 -10.72 -0.22
C PHE A 150 9.81 -10.79 0.67
N TRP A 151 9.91 -10.17 1.84
CA TRP A 151 8.88 -10.24 2.86
C TRP A 151 7.50 -9.73 2.40
N THR A 152 7.43 -8.78 1.45
CA THR A 152 6.15 -8.31 0.89
C THR A 152 5.46 -9.39 0.04
N ASN A 153 6.22 -10.24 -0.64
CA ASN A 153 5.67 -11.40 -1.35
C ASN A 153 5.14 -12.42 -0.34
N GLU A 154 5.93 -12.74 0.68
CA GLU A 154 5.58 -13.78 1.65
C GLU A 154 4.42 -13.38 2.57
N LEU A 155 4.43 -12.15 3.09
CA LEU A 155 3.48 -11.72 4.12
C LEU A 155 2.21 -11.08 3.56
N PHE A 156 2.25 -10.50 2.36
CA PHE A 156 1.07 -9.86 1.76
C PHE A 156 0.57 -10.64 0.57
N TRP A 157 1.37 -10.79 -0.48
CA TRP A 157 0.87 -11.44 -1.71
C TRP A 157 0.49 -12.90 -1.50
N LYS A 158 1.36 -13.71 -0.89
CA LYS A 158 1.05 -15.12 -0.62
C LYS A 158 0.02 -15.28 0.47
N LYS A 159 0.25 -14.67 1.63
CA LYS A 159 -0.59 -14.91 2.82
C LYS A 159 -1.96 -14.23 2.75
N ILE A 160 -2.03 -13.00 2.24
CA ILE A 160 -3.25 -12.18 2.26
C ILE A 160 -3.97 -12.24 0.90
N VAL A 161 -3.25 -12.08 -0.21
CA VAL A 161 -3.86 -12.10 -1.56
C VAL A 161 -3.98 -13.53 -2.12
N GLY A 162 -3.17 -14.47 -1.66
CA GLY A 162 -3.20 -15.86 -2.13
C GLY A 162 -2.41 -16.12 -3.43
N VAL A 163 -1.43 -15.26 -3.77
CA VAL A 163 -0.64 -15.36 -5.01
C VAL A 163 0.87 -15.30 -4.76
N ASP A 164 1.64 -16.01 -5.59
CA ASP A 164 3.11 -15.92 -5.59
C ASP A 164 3.62 -15.19 -6.82
N LEU A 165 4.02 -13.92 -6.64
CA LEU A 165 4.52 -13.09 -7.75
C LEU A 165 6.02 -13.26 -7.99
N SER A 166 6.74 -13.90 -7.06
CA SER A 166 8.18 -14.13 -7.19
C SER A 166 8.53 -15.13 -8.29
N ASN A 167 7.60 -16.03 -8.62
CA ASN A 167 7.77 -17.08 -9.61
C ASN A 167 6.84 -16.94 -10.81
N PHE A 168 6.19 -15.78 -10.97
CA PHE A 168 5.18 -15.55 -12.02
C PHE A 168 5.61 -16.05 -13.42
N TYR A 169 6.83 -15.74 -13.85
CA TYR A 169 7.35 -16.13 -15.17
C TYR A 169 7.85 -17.58 -15.27
N GLU A 170 7.87 -18.32 -14.17
CA GLU A 170 8.23 -19.76 -14.14
C GLU A 170 6.98 -20.64 -14.20
N TYR A 171 5.81 -20.06 -13.96
CA TYR A 171 4.53 -20.77 -14.00
C TYR A 171 4.00 -20.94 -15.43
N SER A 172 3.17 -21.97 -15.62
CA SER A 172 2.43 -22.18 -16.86
C SER A 172 1.45 -21.03 -17.12
N GLU A 173 0.97 -20.91 -18.36
CA GLU A 173 -0.02 -19.88 -18.72
C GLU A 173 -1.30 -19.99 -17.89
N GLU A 174 -1.79 -21.21 -17.65
CA GLU A 174 -2.96 -21.46 -16.80
C GLU A 174 -2.73 -20.96 -15.37
N GLN A 175 -1.57 -21.25 -14.79
CA GLN A 175 -1.19 -20.78 -13.45
C GLN A 175 -1.01 -19.25 -13.40
N GLN A 176 -0.47 -18.65 -14.45
CA GLN A 176 -0.37 -17.19 -14.56
C GLN A 176 -1.76 -16.55 -14.62
N ASN A 177 -2.70 -17.14 -15.36
CA ASN A 177 -4.08 -16.68 -15.44
C ASN A 177 -4.81 -16.82 -14.10
N ASP A 178 -4.61 -17.91 -13.35
CA ASP A 178 -5.13 -18.06 -11.99
C ASP A 178 -4.60 -16.96 -11.05
N ILE A 179 -3.29 -16.67 -11.11
CA ILE A 179 -2.69 -15.57 -10.35
C ILE A 179 -3.32 -14.23 -10.72
N ILE A 180 -3.49 -13.95 -12.01
CA ILE A 180 -4.11 -12.71 -12.49
C ILE A 180 -5.56 -12.61 -11.99
N SER A 181 -6.33 -13.69 -12.07
CA SER A 181 -7.72 -13.73 -11.58
C SER A 181 -7.79 -13.36 -10.10
N LYS A 182 -6.98 -14.02 -9.24
CA LYS A 182 -6.92 -13.72 -7.80
C LYS A 182 -6.51 -12.28 -7.51
N MET A 183 -5.60 -11.73 -8.30
CA MET A 183 -5.21 -10.31 -8.18
C MET A 183 -6.39 -9.38 -8.52
N LEU A 184 -7.13 -9.66 -9.60
CA LEU A 184 -8.30 -8.88 -9.99
C LEU A 184 -9.41 -8.99 -8.93
N ASP A 185 -9.70 -10.20 -8.44
CA ASP A 185 -10.67 -10.44 -7.39
C ASP A 185 -10.34 -9.63 -6.14
N PHE A 186 -9.07 -9.64 -5.72
CA PHE A 186 -8.60 -8.81 -4.61
C PHE A 186 -8.81 -7.31 -4.88
N TYR A 187 -8.44 -6.82 -6.06
CA TYR A 187 -8.51 -5.40 -6.40
C TYR A 187 -9.96 -4.88 -6.49
N MET A 188 -10.85 -5.65 -7.10
CA MET A 188 -12.28 -5.36 -7.21
C MET A 188 -12.95 -5.45 -5.84
N SER A 189 -12.66 -6.51 -5.06
CA SER A 189 -13.19 -6.69 -3.71
C SER A 189 -12.76 -5.55 -2.78
N PHE A 190 -11.48 -5.18 -2.78
CA PHE A 190 -10.98 -4.01 -2.06
C PHE A 190 -11.78 -2.75 -2.43
N THR A 191 -11.91 -2.47 -3.72
CA THR A 191 -12.57 -1.24 -4.20
C THR A 191 -14.05 -1.22 -3.83
N LYS A 192 -14.75 -2.36 -3.91
CA LYS A 192 -16.14 -2.45 -3.46
C LYS A 192 -16.26 -2.17 -1.95
N LYS A 193 -15.34 -2.72 -1.15
CA LYS A 193 -15.33 -2.54 0.31
C LYS A 193 -15.06 -1.11 0.74
N THR A 194 -14.38 -0.28 -0.05
CA THR A 194 -14.19 1.14 0.32
C THR A 194 -15.51 1.90 0.39
N GLY A 195 -16.59 1.39 -0.23
CA GLY A 195 -17.94 1.91 -0.05
C GLY A 195 -18.52 1.78 1.37
N ASN A 196 -17.86 1.02 2.26
CA ASN A 196 -18.21 0.92 3.68
C ASN A 196 -17.53 2.01 4.54
N LEU A 197 -16.58 2.76 3.98
CA LEU A 197 -15.89 3.86 4.67
C LEU A 197 -16.68 5.16 4.48
N LYS A 198 -16.75 6.00 5.52
CA LYS A 198 -17.57 7.23 5.48
C LYS A 198 -16.98 8.38 4.65
N HIS A 199 -15.67 8.57 4.72
CA HIS A 199 -14.99 9.73 4.14
C HIS A 199 -13.90 9.27 3.18
N VAL A 200 -14.25 9.02 1.92
CA VAL A 200 -13.30 8.54 0.90
C VAL A 200 -13.23 9.52 -0.28
N HIS A 201 -12.01 9.93 -0.62
CA HIS A 201 -11.72 10.61 -1.87
C HIS A 201 -11.23 9.59 -2.90
N TYR A 202 -12.01 9.41 -3.97
CA TYR A 202 -11.62 8.59 -5.11
C TYR A 202 -10.90 9.47 -6.14
N VAL A 203 -9.66 9.15 -6.46
CA VAL A 203 -8.80 10.01 -7.30
C VAL A 203 -8.07 9.14 -8.33
N TRP A 204 -8.27 9.39 -9.61
CA TRP A 204 -7.50 8.68 -10.63
C TRP A 204 -6.01 9.02 -10.54
N ILE A 205 -5.15 8.01 -10.76
CA ILE A 205 -3.70 8.18 -10.70
C ILE A 205 -3.18 9.33 -11.58
N HIS A 206 -3.83 9.59 -12.72
CA HIS A 206 -3.45 10.66 -13.64
C HIS A 206 -3.89 12.05 -13.17
N ASP A 207 -4.88 12.13 -12.27
CA ASP A 207 -5.40 13.37 -11.70
C ASP A 207 -4.77 13.71 -10.34
N MET A 208 -3.83 12.90 -9.85
CA MET A 208 -3.22 13.06 -8.53
C MET A 208 -2.62 14.45 -8.30
N THR A 209 -1.99 15.04 -9.32
CA THR A 209 -1.44 16.40 -9.23
C THR A 209 -2.55 17.45 -9.05
N ASN A 210 -3.69 17.28 -9.73
CA ASN A 210 -4.83 18.19 -9.64
C ASN A 210 -5.56 18.05 -8.29
N PHE A 211 -5.41 16.90 -7.62
CA PHE A 211 -5.97 16.66 -6.30
C PHE A 211 -5.11 17.23 -5.16
N LEU A 212 -3.83 17.55 -5.40
CA LEU A 212 -2.94 18.06 -4.35
C LEU A 212 -3.50 19.30 -3.62
N PRO A 213 -4.09 20.32 -4.28
CA PRO A 213 -4.66 21.48 -3.59
C PRO A 213 -5.75 21.11 -2.57
N THR A 214 -6.60 20.12 -2.89
CA THR A 214 -7.60 19.62 -1.94
C THR A 214 -6.93 18.97 -0.73
N LEU A 215 -5.90 18.17 -0.97
CA LEU A 215 -5.15 17.50 0.10
C LEU A 215 -4.37 18.48 0.98
N GLU A 216 -3.79 19.53 0.39
CA GLU A 216 -3.15 20.63 1.11
C GLU A 216 -4.11 21.31 2.09
N GLN A 217 -5.35 21.56 1.68
CA GLN A 217 -6.39 22.13 2.53
C GLN A 217 -6.78 21.19 3.67
N LEU A 218 -6.94 19.89 3.39
CA LEU A 218 -7.29 18.90 4.41
C LEU A 218 -6.21 18.72 5.48
N MET A 219 -4.94 18.88 5.09
CA MET A 219 -3.80 18.70 5.98
C MET A 219 -3.29 20.00 6.62
N ASP A 220 -3.73 21.15 6.10
CA ASP A 220 -3.10 22.45 6.36
C ASP A 220 -1.58 22.38 6.16
N GLU A 221 -1.17 21.93 4.97
CA GLU A 221 0.23 21.74 4.59
C GLU A 221 0.43 22.07 3.11
N LYS A 222 1.65 22.44 2.73
CA LYS A 222 2.00 22.68 1.32
C LYS A 222 2.71 21.49 0.70
N SER A 223 2.27 21.11 -0.50
CA SER A 223 2.91 20.07 -1.28
C SER A 223 4.14 20.62 -2.01
N LYS A 224 5.09 19.72 -2.30
CA LYS A 224 6.32 19.94 -3.09
C LYS A 224 6.40 18.85 -4.16
N PRO A 225 5.59 18.89 -5.23
CA PRO A 225 5.51 17.81 -6.22
C PRO A 225 6.84 17.44 -6.85
N GLU A 226 7.75 18.41 -7.00
CA GLU A 226 9.11 18.26 -7.52
C GLU A 226 9.99 17.36 -6.65
N SER A 227 9.68 17.23 -5.36
CA SER A 227 10.38 16.31 -4.46
C SER A 227 9.99 14.84 -4.69
N SER A 228 8.86 14.61 -5.37
CA SER A 228 8.38 13.28 -5.71
C SER A 228 9.04 12.75 -6.97
N LYS A 229 9.81 11.66 -6.83
CA LYS A 229 10.45 11.01 -7.98
C LYS A 229 9.45 10.14 -8.73
N GLN A 230 9.01 10.59 -9.89
CA GLN A 230 8.36 9.70 -10.85
C GLN A 230 9.42 8.82 -11.53
N ASN A 231 9.39 7.52 -11.28
CA ASN A 231 10.21 6.58 -12.03
C ASN A 231 9.69 6.52 -13.48
N LYS A 232 10.47 7.07 -14.43
CA LYS A 232 10.22 6.86 -15.85
C LYS A 232 10.22 5.35 -16.13
N GLY A 233 9.15 4.87 -16.75
CA GLY A 233 8.91 3.44 -16.94
C GLY A 233 10.08 2.75 -17.64
N LEU A 234 10.62 1.72 -17.00
CA LEU A 234 11.49 0.75 -17.67
C LEU A 234 10.66 -0.06 -18.68
N VAL A 235 11.34 -0.71 -19.63
CA VAL A 235 10.73 -1.65 -20.58
C VAL A 235 9.80 -2.62 -19.85
N LYS A 236 8.54 -2.68 -20.28
CA LYS A 236 7.54 -3.63 -19.76
C LYS A 236 7.79 -4.98 -20.41
N HIS A 237 7.97 -6.02 -19.59
CA HIS A 237 8.15 -7.41 -20.03
C HIS A 237 6.82 -8.17 -20.09
N PHE A 238 5.81 -7.67 -19.39
CA PHE A 238 4.48 -8.24 -19.35
C PHE A 238 3.45 -7.14 -19.59
N VAL A 239 2.39 -7.45 -20.33
CA VAL A 239 1.26 -6.56 -20.55
C VAL A 239 0.00 -7.39 -20.42
N TYR A 240 -0.93 -6.92 -19.59
CA TYR A 240 -2.25 -7.50 -19.44
C TYR A 240 -3.30 -6.46 -19.83
N GLU A 241 -4.26 -6.87 -20.65
CA GLU A 241 -5.36 -6.05 -21.11
C GLU A 241 -6.66 -6.86 -21.01
N ASN A 242 -7.66 -6.26 -20.38
CA ASN A 242 -9.01 -6.79 -20.29
C ASN A 242 -9.97 -5.60 -20.20
N LYS A 243 -10.63 -5.29 -21.32
CA LYS A 243 -11.52 -4.13 -21.40
C LYS A 243 -12.79 -4.32 -20.57
N GLU A 244 -13.25 -5.56 -20.43
CA GLU A 244 -14.46 -5.88 -19.69
C GLU A 244 -14.29 -5.54 -18.21
N ILE A 245 -13.23 -6.04 -17.57
CA ILE A 245 -12.95 -5.75 -16.16
C ILE A 245 -12.61 -4.27 -15.92
N ASP A 246 -11.94 -3.62 -16.87
CA ASP A 246 -11.64 -2.19 -16.78
C ASP A 246 -12.92 -1.33 -16.85
N ASN A 247 -13.91 -1.74 -17.66
CA ASN A 247 -15.22 -1.09 -17.74
C ASN A 247 -16.06 -1.36 -16.50
N GLU A 248 -16.10 -2.61 -16.03
CA GLU A 248 -16.78 -2.98 -14.78
C GLU A 248 -16.24 -2.15 -13.60
N TYR A 249 -14.91 -2.02 -13.51
CA TYR A 249 -14.26 -1.19 -12.50
C TYR A 249 -14.64 0.27 -12.63
N ALA A 250 -14.70 0.82 -13.84
CA ALA A 250 -15.11 2.21 -14.06
C ALA A 250 -16.54 2.46 -13.55
N SER A 251 -17.48 1.56 -13.87
CA SER A 251 -18.86 1.64 -13.38
C SER A 251 -18.95 1.51 -11.85
N LEU A 252 -18.16 0.60 -11.25
CA LEU A 252 -18.07 0.47 -9.80
C LEU A 252 -17.58 1.78 -9.16
N VAL A 253 -16.51 2.37 -9.68
CA VAL A 253 -15.94 3.62 -9.17
C VAL A 253 -16.93 4.78 -9.28
N GLU A 254 -17.63 4.90 -10.40
CA GLU A 254 -18.66 5.93 -10.59
C GLU A 254 -19.77 5.79 -9.54
N SER A 255 -20.26 4.56 -9.30
CA SER A 255 -21.28 4.30 -8.28
C SER A 255 -20.81 4.65 -6.86
N LEU A 256 -19.52 4.52 -6.58
CA LEU A 256 -18.93 4.82 -5.27
C LEU A 256 -18.66 6.31 -5.08
N SER A 257 -18.33 7.02 -6.17
CA SER A 257 -17.99 8.46 -6.13
C SER A 257 -19.23 9.35 -6.03
N ASN A 258 -20.40 8.81 -6.37
CA ASN A 258 -21.70 9.48 -6.30
C ASN A 258 -22.48 9.23 -4.99
N LYS A 259 -21.89 8.55 -4.01
CA LYS A 259 -22.46 8.34 -2.66
C LYS A 259 -22.02 9.42 -1.70
#